data_AF-A0A7S6MMZ3-F1
#
_entry.id   AF-A0A7S6MMZ3-F1
#
_cell.length_a   1.000
_cell.length_b   1.000
_cell.length_c   1.000
_cell.angle_alpha   90.00
_cell.angle_beta   90.00
_cell.angle_gamma   90.00
#
_symmetry.space_group_name_H-M   'P 1'
#
loop_
_entity.id
_entity.type
_entity.pdbx_description
1 polymer ?
#
loop_
_entity_poly.entity_id
_entity_poly.type
_entity_poly.pdbx_seq_one_letter_code
_entity_poly.pdbx_strand_id
1 'polypeptide(L)'
;MKEITILLNRANSIAGNVENLTVYLDGDDYSQNNSIRKDFYFPAFFWRKGDSVKFVPSKIAALMNDPNVTHFIWLSKSLLDGEDIHILWVYSHELRHFMQDYGTVDTIKIKSFLSELHNQEGFSGKGTQLEIPNELDAELFAKSTVKAVFGHTMLSDYISLKCKEQNGDSYFQRFEYLEKLLSVK
;
A
#
# COMPACT_ATOMS: atom_id res chain seq x y z
N MET A 1 -2.59 -16.27 11.78
CA MET A 1 -3.56 -15.35 12.42
C MET A 1 -2.92 -14.56 13.58
N LYS A 2 -2.52 -15.17 14.71
CA LYS A 2 -1.92 -14.41 15.84
C LYS A 2 -0.65 -13.64 15.47
N GLU A 3 0.22 -14.22 14.65
CA GLU A 3 1.49 -13.59 14.21
C GLU A 3 1.24 -12.40 13.28
N ILE A 4 0.31 -12.54 12.33
CA ILE A 4 -0.10 -11.43 11.45
C ILE A 4 -0.65 -10.27 12.28
N THR A 5 -1.53 -10.51 13.26
CA THR A 5 -2.04 -9.43 14.11
C THR A 5 -0.92 -8.68 14.85
N ILE A 6 0.11 -9.39 15.34
CA ILE A 6 1.28 -8.75 15.97
C ILE A 6 2.03 -7.87 14.96
N LEU A 7 2.21 -8.37 13.74
CA LEU A 7 2.88 -7.65 12.67
C LEU A 7 2.14 -6.36 12.28
N LEU A 8 0.82 -6.43 12.08
CA LEU A 8 0.00 -5.26 11.75
C LEU A 8 -0.01 -4.24 12.89
N ASN A 9 -0.05 -4.70 14.14
CA ASN A 9 0.03 -3.82 15.32
C ASN A 9 1.37 -3.05 15.40
N ARG A 10 2.48 -3.65 14.95
CA ARG A 10 3.76 -2.94 14.86
C ARG A 10 3.71 -1.82 13.83
N ALA A 11 3.12 -2.06 12.65
CA ALA A 11 2.93 -1.03 11.64
C ALA A 11 2.04 0.12 12.16
N ASN A 12 0.94 -0.22 12.83
CA ASN A 12 0.04 0.77 13.46
C ASN A 12 0.76 1.62 14.51
N SER A 13 1.63 1.01 15.32
CA SER A 13 2.42 1.76 16.31
C SER A 13 3.38 2.76 15.68
N ILE A 14 3.87 2.48 14.46
CA ILE A 14 4.73 3.40 13.69
C ILE A 14 3.89 4.50 13.04
N ALA A 15 2.71 4.17 12.52
CA ALA A 15 1.77 5.12 11.92
C ALA A 15 1.18 6.11 12.93
N GLY A 16 1.01 5.71 14.19
CA GLY A 16 0.38 6.51 15.24
C GLY A 16 -1.12 6.21 15.38
N ASN A 17 -1.96 7.25 15.40
CA ASN A 17 -3.40 7.06 15.58
C ASN A 17 -4.05 6.46 14.32
N VAL A 18 -4.56 5.23 14.45
CA VAL A 18 -5.30 4.50 13.40
C VAL A 18 -6.75 4.22 13.81
N GLU A 19 -7.31 5.03 14.71
CA GLU A 19 -8.71 4.94 15.11
C GLU A 19 -9.63 4.97 13.90
N ASN A 20 -10.70 4.17 13.94
CA ASN A 20 -11.71 4.02 12.89
C ASN A 20 -11.24 3.30 11.61
N LEU A 21 -10.05 2.70 11.62
CA LEU A 21 -9.63 1.79 10.56
C LEU A 21 -10.01 0.34 10.92
N THR A 22 -10.82 -0.30 10.06
CA THR A 22 -11.03 -1.75 10.13
C THR A 22 -10.01 -2.47 9.25
N VAL A 23 -9.45 -3.58 9.70
CA VAL A 23 -8.60 -4.43 8.85
C VAL A 23 -9.28 -5.78 8.68
N TYR A 24 -9.51 -6.17 7.43
CA TYR A 24 -10.16 -7.43 7.09
C TYR A 24 -9.16 -8.40 6.44
N LEU A 25 -8.92 -9.52 7.11
CA LEU A 25 -8.07 -10.60 6.63
C LEU A 25 -8.94 -11.62 5.91
N ASP A 26 -8.84 -11.68 4.59
CA ASP A 26 -9.69 -12.51 3.77
C ASP A 26 -9.02 -13.83 3.37
N GLY A 27 -9.57 -14.94 3.87
CA GLY A 27 -9.09 -16.28 3.54
C GLY A 27 -9.63 -16.86 2.22
N ASP A 28 -10.43 -16.13 1.44
CA ASP A 28 -10.96 -16.61 0.16
C ASP A 28 -10.10 -16.13 -1.02
N ASP A 29 -10.07 -16.94 -2.09
CA ASP A 29 -9.47 -16.58 -3.38
C ASP A 29 -10.56 -16.21 -4.39
N TYR A 30 -10.51 -14.99 -4.90
CA TYR A 30 -11.43 -14.46 -5.90
C TYR A 30 -10.84 -14.40 -7.31
N SER A 31 -9.59 -14.82 -7.52
CA SER A 31 -8.84 -14.65 -8.78
C SER A 31 -9.53 -15.24 -10.02
N GLN A 32 -10.40 -16.24 -9.83
CA GLN A 32 -11.14 -16.91 -10.91
C GLN A 32 -12.60 -16.48 -11.03
N ASN A 33 -13.07 -15.53 -10.20
CA ASN A 33 -14.47 -15.15 -10.15
C ASN A 33 -14.76 -13.88 -10.97
N ASN A 34 -15.14 -14.09 -12.24
CA ASN A 34 -15.49 -13.01 -13.17
C ASN A 34 -16.72 -12.17 -12.79
N SER A 35 -17.47 -12.55 -11.75
CA SER A 35 -18.60 -11.76 -11.23
C SER A 35 -18.19 -10.74 -10.17
N ILE A 36 -16.92 -10.74 -9.76
CA ILE A 36 -16.35 -9.84 -8.77
C ILE A 36 -15.49 -8.78 -9.47
N ARG A 37 -15.45 -7.56 -8.91
CA ARG A 37 -14.60 -6.47 -9.41
C ARG A 37 -13.13 -6.88 -9.32
N LYS A 38 -12.34 -6.43 -10.30
CA LYS A 38 -10.92 -6.78 -10.43
C LYS A 38 -10.05 -6.41 -9.24
N ASP A 39 -10.51 -5.51 -8.38
CA ASP A 39 -9.70 -5.08 -7.23
C ASP A 39 -9.46 -6.21 -6.22
N PHE A 40 -10.34 -7.22 -6.21
CA PHE A 40 -10.15 -8.44 -5.43
C PHE A 40 -9.13 -9.41 -6.03
N TYR A 41 -8.52 -9.07 -7.17
CA TYR A 41 -7.41 -9.81 -7.77
C TYR A 41 -6.06 -9.27 -7.28
N PHE A 42 -6.04 -8.10 -6.65
CA PHE A 42 -4.83 -7.52 -6.07
C PHE A 42 -4.55 -8.07 -4.67
N PRO A 43 -3.31 -7.93 -4.17
CA PRO A 43 -2.94 -8.39 -2.82
C PRO A 43 -3.71 -7.68 -1.69
N ALA A 44 -4.06 -6.41 -1.90
CA ALA A 44 -4.79 -5.60 -0.94
C ALA A 44 -5.47 -4.41 -1.62
N PHE A 45 -6.35 -3.73 -0.89
CA PHE A 45 -6.77 -2.36 -1.19
C PHE A 45 -7.29 -1.66 0.07
N PHE A 46 -7.15 -0.34 0.07
CA PHE A 46 -7.84 0.58 0.96
C PHE A 46 -9.22 0.96 0.39
N TRP A 47 -10.23 1.00 1.27
CA TRP A 47 -11.57 1.47 0.97
C TRP A 47 -12.03 2.49 2.00
N ARG A 48 -12.80 3.48 1.52
CA ARG A 48 -13.52 4.45 2.36
C ARG A 48 -15.01 4.47 2.04
N LYS A 49 -15.80 4.87 3.02
CA LYS A 49 -17.25 4.99 2.90
C LYS A 49 -17.63 5.99 1.82
N GLY A 50 -18.48 5.54 0.89
CA GLY A 50 -18.88 6.30 -0.29
C GLY A 50 -18.28 5.78 -1.60
N ASP A 51 -17.23 4.96 -1.53
CA ASP A 51 -16.70 4.27 -2.70
C ASP A 51 -17.65 3.16 -3.19
N SER A 52 -17.54 2.81 -4.48
CA SER A 52 -18.45 1.86 -5.15
C SER A 52 -18.47 0.47 -4.50
N VAL A 53 -19.67 -0.07 -4.31
CA VAL A 53 -19.93 -1.40 -3.70
C VAL A 53 -20.41 -2.46 -4.72
N LYS A 54 -20.26 -2.21 -6.01
CA LYS A 54 -20.71 -3.13 -7.06
C LYS A 54 -19.73 -4.27 -7.26
N PHE A 55 -20.24 -5.49 -7.49
CA PHE A 55 -19.46 -6.69 -7.77
C PHE A 55 -18.48 -7.04 -6.63
N VAL A 56 -18.97 -7.00 -5.39
CA VAL A 56 -18.19 -7.24 -4.16
C VAL A 56 -18.63 -8.59 -3.55
N PRO A 57 -17.71 -9.41 -3.01
CA PRO A 57 -18.09 -10.62 -2.26
C PRO A 57 -19.09 -10.30 -1.14
N SER A 58 -20.07 -11.16 -0.91
CA SER A 58 -21.17 -10.89 0.05
C SER A 58 -20.69 -10.52 1.45
N LYS A 59 -19.64 -11.18 1.95
CA LYS A 59 -19.04 -10.90 3.26
C LYS A 59 -18.36 -9.54 3.34
N ILE A 60 -17.74 -9.09 2.24
CA ILE A 60 -17.12 -7.76 2.16
C ILE A 60 -18.20 -6.69 1.96
N ALA A 61 -19.24 -7.00 1.19
CA ALA A 61 -20.39 -6.13 1.03
C ALA A 61 -21.09 -5.89 2.39
N ALA A 62 -21.17 -6.90 3.25
CA ALA A 62 -21.69 -6.74 4.60
C ALA A 62 -20.87 -5.72 5.43
N LEU A 63 -19.54 -5.77 5.35
CA LEU A 63 -18.66 -4.81 6.02
C LEU A 63 -18.79 -3.40 5.43
N MET A 64 -18.81 -3.27 4.11
CA MET A 64 -18.99 -1.99 3.41
C MET A 64 -20.32 -1.30 3.74
N ASN A 65 -21.34 -2.09 4.10
CA ASN A 65 -22.66 -1.58 4.47
C ASN A 65 -22.84 -1.37 5.98
N ASP A 66 -21.87 -1.77 6.82
CA ASP A 66 -21.94 -1.53 8.27
C ASP A 66 -21.82 -0.01 8.54
N PRO A 67 -22.79 0.60 9.24
CA PRO A 67 -22.75 2.04 9.52
C PRO A 67 -21.54 2.47 10.35
N ASN A 68 -20.95 1.57 11.14
CA ASN A 68 -19.79 1.82 12.00
C ASN A 68 -18.45 1.70 11.26
N VAL A 69 -18.44 1.13 10.05
CA VAL A 69 -17.24 1.02 9.23
C VAL A 69 -17.18 2.23 8.30
N THR A 70 -16.21 3.11 8.55
CA THR A 70 -15.94 4.28 7.69
C THR A 70 -14.76 4.04 6.76
N HIS A 71 -13.79 3.24 7.19
CA HIS A 71 -12.60 2.89 6.44
C HIS A 71 -12.25 1.43 6.68
N PHE A 72 -11.78 0.73 5.66
CA PHE A 72 -11.10 -0.55 5.88
C PHE A 72 -10.00 -0.84 4.88
N ILE A 73 -9.06 -1.66 5.33
CA ILE A 73 -8.07 -2.31 4.47
C ILE A 73 -8.45 -3.77 4.32
N TRP A 74 -8.57 -4.21 3.08
CA TRP A 74 -8.76 -5.61 2.73
C TRP A 74 -7.42 -6.24 2.39
N LEU A 75 -7.11 -7.39 2.99
CA LEU A 75 -5.92 -8.18 2.66
C LEU A 75 -6.36 -9.53 2.09
N SER A 76 -5.88 -9.86 0.89
CA SER A 76 -6.27 -11.06 0.14
C SER A 76 -5.66 -12.33 0.70
N LYS A 77 -6.23 -13.48 0.36
CA LYS A 77 -5.63 -14.78 0.67
C LYS A 77 -4.20 -14.91 0.13
N SER A 78 -3.98 -14.49 -1.13
CA SER A 78 -2.67 -14.63 -1.78
C SER A 78 -1.58 -13.83 -1.08
N LEU A 79 -1.92 -12.67 -0.50
CA LEU A 79 -1.01 -11.90 0.34
C LEU A 79 -0.78 -12.60 1.68
N LEU A 80 -1.84 -13.07 2.33
CA LEU A 80 -1.78 -13.72 3.65
C LEU A 80 -1.04 -15.06 3.65
N ASP A 81 -0.99 -15.74 2.51
CA ASP A 81 -0.18 -16.95 2.30
C ASP A 81 1.29 -16.63 1.95
N GLY A 82 1.64 -15.35 1.79
CA GLY A 82 2.97 -14.87 1.42
C GLY A 82 3.92 -14.66 2.61
N GLU A 83 5.06 -14.03 2.33
CA GLU A 83 6.07 -13.73 3.35
C GLU A 83 5.66 -12.55 4.23
N ASP A 84 5.97 -12.60 5.53
CA ASP A 84 5.65 -11.55 6.51
C ASP A 84 6.15 -10.16 6.08
N ILE A 85 7.35 -10.07 5.48
CA ILE A 85 7.90 -8.81 4.99
C ILE A 85 7.07 -8.22 3.84
N HIS A 86 6.51 -9.08 2.97
CA HIS A 86 5.64 -8.66 1.89
C HIS A 86 4.27 -8.21 2.43
N ILE A 87 3.70 -8.96 3.38
CA ILE A 87 2.47 -8.58 4.10
C ILE A 87 2.64 -7.21 4.75
N LEU A 88 3.74 -6.99 5.46
CA LEU A 88 4.01 -5.71 6.12
C LEU A 88 4.17 -4.57 5.11
N TRP A 89 4.89 -4.80 4.01
CA TRP A 89 5.06 -3.80 2.96
C TRP A 89 3.71 -3.35 2.40
N VAL A 90 2.91 -4.31 1.93
CA VAL A 90 1.60 -4.04 1.31
C VAL A 90 0.64 -3.42 2.33
N TYR A 91 0.57 -3.95 3.55
CA TYR A 91 -0.28 -3.37 4.59
C TYR A 91 0.12 -1.93 4.91
N SER A 92 1.41 -1.64 5.03
CA SER A 92 1.89 -0.30 5.35
C SER A 92 1.60 0.69 4.22
N HIS A 93 1.66 0.24 2.96
CA HIS A 93 1.25 1.02 1.80
C HIS A 93 -0.24 1.41 1.92
N GLU A 94 -1.14 0.44 2.12
CA GLU A 94 -2.58 0.72 2.25
C GLU A 94 -2.91 1.54 3.51
N LEU A 95 -2.18 1.32 4.60
CA LEU A 95 -2.28 2.10 5.82
C LEU A 95 -1.93 3.57 5.55
N ARG A 96 -0.95 3.85 4.69
CA ARG A 96 -0.61 5.21 4.33
C ARG A 96 -1.71 5.88 3.52
N HIS A 97 -2.43 5.16 2.66
CA HIS A 97 -3.62 5.70 2.00
C HIS A 97 -4.73 6.09 2.98
N PHE A 98 -4.97 5.27 4.00
CA PHE A 98 -5.86 5.65 5.09
C PHE A 98 -5.41 6.95 5.77
N MET A 99 -4.13 7.07 6.10
CA MET A 99 -3.57 8.27 6.75
C MET A 99 -3.70 9.53 5.88
N GLN A 100 -3.50 9.41 4.57
CA GLN A 100 -3.69 10.47 3.58
C GLN A 100 -5.15 10.91 3.51
N ASP A 101 -6.09 9.96 3.46
CA ASP A 101 -7.53 10.25 3.41
C ASP A 101 -8.04 10.87 4.72
N TYR A 102 -7.53 10.40 5.86
CA TYR A 102 -7.85 10.93 7.18
C TYR A 102 -7.23 12.32 7.46
N GLY A 103 -6.37 12.82 6.56
CA GLY A 103 -5.75 14.15 6.68
C GLY A 103 -4.62 14.23 7.70
N THR A 104 -4.02 13.10 8.08
CA THR A 104 -2.87 13.06 9.01
C THR A 104 -1.53 13.28 8.32
N VAL A 105 -1.54 13.28 6.98
CA VAL A 105 -0.36 13.36 6.12
C VAL A 105 -0.62 14.40 5.03
N ASP A 106 0.36 15.27 4.82
CA ASP A 106 0.35 16.25 3.73
C ASP A 106 1.28 15.79 2.60
N THR A 107 0.71 15.55 1.41
CA THR A 107 1.46 15.14 0.21
C THR A 107 1.89 16.32 -0.67
N ILE A 108 1.67 17.57 -0.24
CA ILE A 108 2.04 18.78 -1.01
C ILE A 108 3.54 18.80 -1.33
N LYS A 109 4.43 18.45 -0.38
CA LYS A 109 5.88 18.43 -0.64
C LYS A 109 6.23 17.46 -1.77
N ILE A 110 5.67 16.25 -1.72
CA ILE A 110 5.92 15.20 -2.73
C ILE A 110 5.31 15.62 -4.09
N LYS A 111 4.11 16.20 -4.08
CA LYS A 111 3.45 16.71 -5.28
C LYS A 111 4.28 17.81 -5.98
N SER A 112 4.76 18.79 -5.22
CA SER A 112 5.63 19.84 -5.77
C SER A 112 6.93 19.27 -6.30
N PHE A 113 7.56 18.37 -5.55
CA PHE A 113 8.77 17.67 -5.98
C PHE A 113 8.59 16.94 -7.31
N LEU A 114 7.54 16.10 -7.43
CA LEU A 114 7.27 15.35 -8.66
C LEU A 114 6.95 16.28 -9.82
N SER A 115 6.19 17.36 -9.58
CA SER A 115 5.87 18.35 -10.64
C SER A 115 7.13 19.03 -11.18
N GLU A 116 8.05 19.43 -10.30
CA GLU A 116 9.35 20.00 -10.71
C GLU A 116 10.18 18.99 -11.50
N LEU A 117 10.27 17.75 -11.00
CA LEU A 117 11.04 16.69 -11.64
C LEU A 117 10.48 16.34 -13.02
N HIS A 118 9.15 16.20 -13.14
CA HIS A 118 8.47 15.92 -14.40
C HIS A 118 8.73 17.00 -15.45
N ASN A 119 8.75 18.27 -15.04
CA ASN A 119 9.10 19.38 -15.93
C ASN A 119 10.56 19.31 -16.39
N GLN A 120 11.48 18.91 -15.52
CA GLN A 120 12.91 18.77 -15.85
C GLN A 120 13.19 17.57 -16.76
N GLU A 121 12.51 16.44 -16.52
CA GLU A 121 12.69 15.20 -17.27
C GLU A 121 11.87 15.15 -18.56
N GLY A 122 10.98 16.12 -18.81
CA GLY A 122 10.08 16.10 -19.95
C GLY A 122 9.07 14.96 -19.89
N PHE A 123 8.51 14.69 -18.70
CA PHE A 123 7.64 13.56 -18.45
C PHE A 123 6.39 13.59 -19.35
N SER A 124 6.16 12.48 -20.06
CA SER A 124 5.09 12.36 -21.05
C SER A 124 3.70 12.06 -20.46
N GLY A 125 3.58 11.97 -19.13
CA GLY A 125 2.38 11.48 -18.45
C GLY A 125 2.26 9.95 -18.41
N LYS A 126 3.19 9.22 -19.03
CA LYS A 126 3.26 7.75 -18.99
C LYS A 126 4.45 7.32 -18.12
N GLY A 127 4.17 6.67 -17.00
CA GLY A 127 5.18 6.22 -16.03
C GLY A 127 4.65 5.14 -15.10
N THR A 128 5.39 4.89 -14.03
CA THR A 128 4.96 3.96 -12.97
C THR A 128 3.97 4.64 -12.02
N GLN A 129 3.36 3.87 -11.10
CA GLN A 129 2.52 4.44 -10.04
C GLN A 129 3.32 5.41 -9.13
N LEU A 130 4.65 5.29 -9.07
CA LEU A 130 5.52 6.19 -8.29
C LEU A 130 5.50 7.64 -8.78
N GLU A 131 4.96 7.91 -9.97
CA GLU A 131 4.78 9.27 -10.47
C GLU A 131 3.53 9.95 -9.89
N ILE A 132 2.72 9.22 -9.12
CA ILE A 132 1.54 9.72 -8.40
C ILE A 132 1.97 10.07 -6.97
N PRO A 133 1.73 11.30 -6.47
CA PRO A 133 2.24 11.73 -5.18
C PRO A 133 1.83 10.85 -3.99
N ASN A 134 0.57 10.41 -3.97
CA ASN A 134 0.05 9.58 -2.88
C ASN A 134 0.64 8.16 -2.90
N GLU A 135 0.91 7.61 -4.07
CA GLU A 135 1.54 6.30 -4.24
C GLU A 135 3.01 6.33 -3.81
N LEU A 136 3.76 7.36 -4.23
CA LEU A 136 5.15 7.51 -3.81
C LEU A 136 5.26 7.70 -2.29
N ASP A 137 4.38 8.49 -1.68
CA ASP A 137 4.31 8.64 -0.23
C ASP A 137 3.99 7.31 0.48
N ALA A 138 3.06 6.51 -0.07
CA ALA A 138 2.72 5.18 0.43
C ALA A 138 3.91 4.22 0.39
N GLU A 139 4.65 4.19 -0.73
CA GLU A 139 5.83 3.34 -0.89
C GLU A 139 6.98 3.74 0.03
N LEU A 140 7.26 5.05 0.17
CA LEU A 140 8.27 5.56 1.09
C LEU A 140 7.92 5.17 2.54
N PHE A 141 6.65 5.31 2.92
CA PHE A 141 6.18 4.90 4.24
C PHE A 141 6.32 3.39 4.45
N ALA A 142 5.91 2.57 3.47
CA ALA A 142 6.03 1.12 3.52
C ALA A 142 7.48 0.66 3.69
N LYS A 143 8.40 1.19 2.87
CA LYS A 143 9.84 0.91 2.98
C LYS A 143 10.38 1.27 4.36
N SER A 144 10.01 2.45 4.89
CA SER A 144 10.45 2.90 6.21
C SER A 144 9.95 2.00 7.33
N THR A 145 8.70 1.54 7.24
CA THR A 145 8.06 0.64 8.21
C THR A 145 8.71 -0.73 8.20
N VAL A 146 8.93 -1.30 7.01
CA VAL A 146 9.64 -2.57 6.85
C VAL A 146 11.06 -2.47 7.40
N LYS A 147 11.79 -1.38 7.10
CA LYS A 147 13.12 -1.13 7.67
C LYS A 147 13.10 -1.10 9.20
N ALA A 148 12.10 -0.46 9.80
CA ALA A 148 11.98 -0.34 11.25
C ALA A 148 11.67 -1.69 11.92
N VAL A 149 10.88 -2.56 11.28
CA VAL A 149 10.46 -3.84 11.87
C VAL A 149 11.45 -4.98 11.60
N PHE A 150 11.97 -5.09 10.38
CA PHE A 150 12.84 -6.20 9.96
C PHE A 150 14.32 -5.83 9.83
N GLY A 151 14.64 -4.53 9.86
CA GLY A 151 16.00 -4.05 9.70
C GLY A 151 16.45 -3.93 8.24
N HIS A 152 17.65 -3.38 8.06
CA HIS A 152 18.17 -3.04 6.74
C HIS A 152 18.51 -4.28 5.88
N THR A 153 19.07 -5.33 6.48
CA THR A 153 19.48 -6.55 5.75
C THR A 153 18.28 -7.25 5.11
N MET A 154 17.24 -7.54 5.90
CA MET A 154 16.04 -8.21 5.38
C MET A 154 15.31 -7.36 4.33
N LEU A 155 15.28 -6.04 4.51
CA LEU A 155 14.76 -5.12 3.50
C LEU A 155 15.55 -5.21 2.18
N SER A 156 16.88 -5.22 2.25
CA SER A 156 17.75 -5.33 1.07
C SER A 156 17.54 -6.65 0.33
N ASP A 157 17.42 -7.75 1.07
CA ASP A 157 17.18 -9.09 0.50
C ASP A 157 15.81 -9.16 -0.18
N TYR A 158 14.79 -8.60 0.46
CA TYR A 158 13.43 -8.50 -0.10
C TYR A 158 13.40 -7.69 -1.39
N ILE A 159 14.00 -6.48 -1.41
CA ILE A 159 14.09 -5.67 -2.64
C ILE A 159 14.83 -6.44 -3.73
N SER A 160 15.95 -7.08 -3.41
CA SER A 160 16.74 -7.86 -4.36
C SER A 160 15.96 -9.04 -4.95
N LEU A 161 15.06 -9.67 -4.17
CA LEU A 161 14.14 -10.69 -4.65
C LEU A 161 13.09 -10.08 -5.58
N LYS A 162 12.46 -8.97 -5.18
CA LYS A 162 11.44 -8.28 -5.98
C LYS A 162 11.96 -7.71 -7.28
N CYS A 163 13.22 -7.30 -7.36
CA CYS A 163 13.84 -6.89 -8.63
C CYS A 163 13.86 -8.01 -9.69
N LYS A 164 13.78 -9.29 -9.28
CA LYS A 164 13.74 -10.43 -10.21
C LYS A 164 12.35 -10.69 -10.79
N GLU A 165 11.30 -10.05 -10.26
CA GLU A 165 9.94 -10.15 -10.78
C GLU A 165 9.76 -9.30 -12.05
N GLN A 166 8.67 -9.53 -12.79
CA GLN A 166 8.39 -8.79 -14.01
C GLN A 166 8.30 -7.28 -13.73
N ASN A 167 9.13 -6.48 -14.40
CA ASN A 167 9.27 -5.03 -14.21
C ASN A 167 9.78 -4.58 -12.82
N GLY A 168 10.12 -5.51 -11.92
CA GLY A 168 10.56 -5.20 -10.56
C GLY A 168 11.83 -4.37 -10.51
N ASP A 169 12.85 -4.74 -11.30
CA ASP A 169 14.11 -4.00 -11.39
C ASP A 169 13.89 -2.54 -11.79
N SER A 170 13.15 -2.30 -12.88
CA SER A 170 12.83 -0.94 -13.33
C SER A 170 12.05 -0.13 -12.30
N TYR A 171 11.15 -0.78 -11.55
CA TYR A 171 10.37 -0.13 -10.52
C TYR A 171 11.26 0.31 -9.35
N PHE A 172 12.10 -0.58 -8.81
CA PHE A 172 12.95 -0.26 -7.67
C PHE A 172 14.08 0.70 -8.03
N GLN A 173 14.62 0.64 -9.25
CA GLN A 173 15.55 1.66 -9.74
C GLN A 173 14.91 3.06 -9.76
N ARG A 174 13.66 3.17 -10.25
CA ARG A 174 12.93 4.44 -10.22
C ARG A 174 12.61 4.86 -8.79
N PHE A 175 12.23 3.94 -7.93
CA PHE A 175 11.92 4.23 -6.54
C PHE A 175 13.13 4.77 -5.77
N GLU A 176 14.29 4.12 -5.86
CA GLU A 176 15.53 4.57 -5.23
C GLU A 176 16.02 5.91 -5.77
N TYR A 177 15.86 6.15 -7.07
CA TYR A 177 16.15 7.44 -7.68
C TYR A 177 15.29 8.56 -7.09
N LEU A 178 13.97 8.36 -6.99
CA LEU A 178 13.03 9.34 -6.44
C LEU A 178 13.30 9.59 -4.95
N GLU A 179 13.52 8.53 -4.16
CA GLU A 179 13.85 8.63 -2.74
C GLU A 179 15.14 9.44 -2.52
N LYS A 180 16.20 9.15 -3.29
CA LYS A 180 17.47 9.86 -3.19
C LYS A 180 17.31 11.35 -3.47
N LEU A 181 16.59 11.72 -4.53
CA LEU A 181 16.38 13.13 -4.87
C LEU A 181 15.52 13.86 -3.83
N LEU A 182 14.52 13.19 -3.26
CA LEU A 182 13.72 13.73 -2.16
C LEU A 182 14.54 13.98 -0.88
N SER A 183 15.56 13.16 -0.62
CA SER A 183 16.41 13.28 0.58
C SER A 183 17.40 14.45 0.55
N VAL A 184 17.70 14.98 -0.64
CA VAL A 184 18.67 16.08 -0.85
C VAL A 184 18.00 17.46 -0.81
N LYS A 185 16.66 17.52 -0.83
CA LYS A 185 15.84 18.75 -0.81
C LYS A 185 15.12 18.98 0.52
#